data_AF-A0A2M8DR68-F1
#
_entry.id   AF-A0A2M8DR68-F1
#
_cell.length_a   1.000
_cell.length_b   1.000
_cell.length_c   1.000
_cell.angle_alpha   90.00
_cell.angle_beta   90.00
_cell.angle_gamma   90.00
#
_symmetry.space_group_name_H-M   'P 1'
#
loop_
_entity.id
_entity.type
_entity.pdbx_description
1 polymer ?
#
loop_
_entity_poly.entity_id
_entity_poly.type
_entity_poly.pdbx_seq_one_letter_code
_entity_poly.pdbx_strand_id
1 'polypeptide(L)' 'MHRIKNDGISGAQAAKDAGVSSKTVYGWLAKESLGSVSVLELNRLKRENEGLCKIIGKLTLEMDKIKRGRLPR' A
#
# COMPACT_ATOMS: atom_id res chain seq x y z
N MET A 1 -2.68 -16.17 -12.61
CA MET A 1 -3.12 -15.17 -11.61
C MET A 1 -2.93 -13.71 -12.03
N HIS A 2 -1.98 -13.38 -12.90
CA HIS A 2 -1.78 -12.01 -13.42
C HIS A 2 -3.08 -11.36 -13.92
N ARG A 3 -3.87 -12.09 -14.72
CA ARG A 3 -5.12 -11.59 -15.29
C ARG A 3 -6.18 -11.17 -14.26
N ILE A 4 -6.31 -11.93 -13.17
CA ILE A 4 -7.26 -11.60 -12.09
C ILE A 4 -6.77 -10.39 -11.29
N LYS A 5 -5.45 -10.25 -11.11
CA LYS A 5 -4.84 -9.22 -10.24
C LYS A 5 -4.62 -7.88 -10.95
N ASN A 6 -4.33 -7.89 -12.26
CA ASN A 6 -3.96 -6.70 -13.03
C ASN A 6 -4.95 -6.36 -14.14
N ASP A 7 -5.58 -7.36 -14.76
CA ASP A 7 -6.45 -7.16 -15.93
C ASP A 7 -7.95 -7.07 -15.55
N GLY A 8 -8.28 -7.16 -14.26
CA GLY A 8 -9.63 -6.95 -13.74
C GLY A 8 -10.64 -8.05 -14.06
N ILE A 9 -10.22 -9.22 -14.58
CA ILE A 9 -11.14 -10.32 -14.86
C ILE A 9 -11.58 -11.05 -13.59
N SER A 10 -12.84 -11.50 -13.54
CA SER A 10 -13.36 -12.23 -12.39
C SER A 10 -12.71 -13.61 -12.24
N GLY A 11 -12.61 -14.10 -11.01
CA GLY A 11 -12.12 -15.47 -10.74
C GLY A 11 -12.97 -16.56 -11.43
N ALA A 12 -14.25 -16.29 -11.66
CA ALA A 12 -15.13 -17.17 -12.42
C ALA A 12 -14.81 -17.19 -13.92
N GLN A 13 -14.47 -16.04 -14.51
CA GLN A 13 -14.05 -15.97 -15.91
C GLN A 13 -12.69 -16.64 -16.11
N ALA A 14 -11.72 -16.36 -15.22
CA ALA A 14 -10.41 -17.00 -15.25
C ALA A 14 -10.51 -18.53 -15.09
N ALA A 15 -11.46 -19.01 -14.27
CA ALA A 15 -11.73 -20.43 -14.09
C ALA A 15 -12.25 -21.08 -15.39
N LYS A 16 -13.20 -20.44 -16.07
CA LYS A 16 -13.74 -20.90 -17.36
C LYS A 16 -12.64 -20.95 -18.44
N ASP A 17 -11.87 -19.87 -18.58
CA ASP A 17 -10.82 -19.76 -19.60
C ASP A 17 -9.71 -20.81 -19.42
N ALA A 18 -9.39 -21.15 -18.17
CA ALA A 18 -8.34 -22.10 -17.83
C ALA A 18 -8.85 -23.55 -17.64
N GLY A 19 -10.15 -23.81 -17.80
CA GLY A 19 -10.74 -25.14 -17.65
C GLY A 19 -10.67 -25.70 -16.21
N VAL A 20 -10.61 -24.84 -15.21
CA VAL A 20 -10.49 -25.24 -13.79
C VAL A 20 -11.73 -24.84 -13.01
N SER A 21 -12.00 -25.52 -11.89
CA SER A 21 -13.12 -25.15 -11.03
C SER A 21 -12.90 -23.78 -10.40
N SER A 22 -13.96 -22.98 -10.24
CA SER A 22 -13.87 -21.69 -9.56
C SER A 22 -13.38 -21.83 -8.11
N LYS A 23 -13.72 -22.94 -7.44
CA LYS A 23 -13.21 -23.28 -6.10
C LYS A 23 -11.69 -23.40 -6.07
N THR A 24 -11.09 -23.98 -7.10
CA THR A 24 -9.63 -24.09 -7.25
C THR A 24 -8.98 -22.72 -7.40
N VAL A 25 -9.57 -21.84 -8.23
CA VAL A 25 -9.08 -20.46 -8.41
C VAL A 25 -9.14 -19.65 -7.12
N TYR A 26 -10.26 -19.71 -6.38
CA TYR A 26 -10.38 -19.05 -5.08
C TYR A 26 -9.45 -19.66 -4.02
N GLY A 27 -9.21 -20.97 -4.05
CA GLY A 27 -8.24 -21.62 -3.17
C GLY A 27 -6.80 -21.14 -3.41
N TRP A 28 -6.42 -20.95 -4.67
CA TRP A 28 -5.13 -20.37 -5.02
C TRP A 28 -5.04 -18.88 -4.68
N LEU A 29 -6.11 -18.10 -4.87
CA LEU A 29 -6.15 -16.69 -4.43
C LEU A 29 -5.99 -16.57 -2.91
N ALA A 30 -6.65 -17.44 -2.14
CA ALA A 30 -6.50 -17.50 -0.70
C ALA A 30 -5.09 -17.93 -0.27
N LYS A 31 -4.45 -18.83 -1.02
CA LYS A 31 -3.07 -19.29 -0.76
C LYS A 31 -2.00 -18.27 -1.16
N GLU A 32 -2.21 -17.51 -2.23
CA GLU A 32 -1.34 -16.41 -2.67
C GLU A 32 -1.56 -15.12 -1.88
N SER A 33 -2.62 -15.03 -1.08
CA SER A 33 -2.80 -14.02 -0.04
C SER A 33 -1.78 -14.28 1.09
N LEU A 34 -0.50 -14.03 0.79
CA LEU A 34 0.57 -13.97 1.77
C LEU A 34 0.32 -12.77 2.69
N GLY A 35 -0.37 -13.04 3.80
CA GLY A 35 -0.63 -12.08 4.85
C GLY A 35 -1.88 -11.24 4.56
N SER A 36 -2.90 -11.42 5.39
CA SER A 36 -3.78 -10.30 5.70
C SER A 36 -2.87 -9.17 6.19
N VAL A 37 -2.59 -8.18 5.35
CA VAL A 37 -1.97 -6.96 5.84
C VAL A 37 -2.96 -6.44 6.87
N SER A 38 -2.56 -6.50 8.14
CA SER A 38 -3.39 -6.02 9.22
C SER A 38 -3.73 -4.57 8.89
N VAL A 39 -5.01 -4.30 8.65
CA VAL A 39 -5.49 -2.95 8.30
C VAL A 39 -5.06 -1.97 9.40
N LEU A 40 -5.00 -2.44 10.65
CA LEU A 40 -4.46 -1.69 11.77
C LEU A 40 -2.97 -1.36 11.60
N GLU A 41 -2.13 -2.33 11.23
CA GLU A 41 -0.69 -2.14 11.03
C GLU A 41 -0.43 -1.19 9.86
N LEU A 42 -1.15 -1.35 8.75
CA LEU A 42 -1.07 -0.45 7.60
C LEU A 42 -1.45 0.99 7.98
N ASN A 43 -2.55 1.15 8.72
CA ASN A 43 -2.98 2.47 9.17
C ASN A 43 -2.00 3.09 10.18
N ARG A 44 -1.39 2.28 11.05
CA ARG A 44 -0.33 2.72 11.96
C ARG A 44 0.88 3.23 11.18
N LEU A 45 1.38 2.45 10.22
CA LEU A 45 2.52 2.83 9.37
C LEU A 45 2.23 4.12 8.57
N LYS A 46 1.00 4.29 8.05
CA LYS A 46 0.61 5.54 7.38
C LYS A 46 0.69 6.76 8.30
N ARG A 47 0.21 6.64 9.54
CA ARG A 47 0.26 7.74 10.53
C ARG A 47 1.69 8.06 10.94
N GLU A 48 2.52 7.04 11.16
CA GLU A 48 3.93 7.21 11.47
C GLU A 48 4.66 7.92 10.32
N ASN A 49 4.43 7.49 9.08
CA ASN A 49 5.02 8.12 7.90
C ASN A 49 4.58 9.59 7.74
N GLU A 50 3.30 9.90 7.95
CA GLU A 50 2.78 11.27 7.91
C GLU A 50 3.43 12.15 8.99
N GLY A 51 3.61 11.62 10.20
CA GLY A 51 4.31 12.30 11.29
C GLY A 51 5.77 12.61 10.94
N LEU A 52 6.49 11.64 10.37
CA LEU A 52 7.86 11.83 9.91
C LEU A 52 7.95 12.91 8.83
N CYS A 53 7.08 12.88 7.82
CA CYS A 53 7.05 13.91 6.79
C CYS A 53 6.81 15.32 7.36
N LYS A 54 5.93 15.47 8.36
CA LYS A 54 5.69 16.75 9.04
C LYS A 54 6.93 17.26 9.80
N ILE A 55 7.62 16.37 10.52
CA ILE A 55 8.86 16.71 11.25
C ILE A 55 9.94 17.17 10.27
N ILE A 56 10.15 16.40 9.20
CA ILE A 56 11.12 16.72 8.14
C ILE A 56 10.77 18.07 7.52
N GLY A 57 9.51 18.29 7.13
CA GLY A 57 9.08 19.57 6.54
C GLY A 57 9.33 20.76 7.47
N LYS A 58 9.01 20.63 8.77
CA LYS A 58 9.30 21.68 9.75
C LYS A 58 10.81 21.94 9.85
N LEU A 59 11.63 20.89 9.94
CA LEU A 59 13.08 21.02 10.03
C LEU A 59 13.66 21.70 8.78
N THR A 60 13.22 21.31 7.59
CA THR A 60 13.64 21.93 6.33
C THR A 60 13.29 23.42 6.30
N LEU A 61 12.08 23.79 6.73
CA LEU A 61 11.68 25.21 6.82
C LEU A 61 12.54 26.00 7.82
N GLU A 62 12.85 25.43 8.99
CA GLU A 62 13.74 26.08 9.95
C GLU A 62 15.17 26.24 9.39
N MET A 63 15.70 25.22 8.71
CA MET A 63 17.00 25.30 8.03
C MET A 63 17.03 26.40 6.96
N ASP A 64 15.94 26.54 6.19
CA ASP A 64 15.82 27.60 5.17
C ASP A 64 15.72 29.00 5.81
N LYS A 65 15.01 29.15 6.94
CA LYS A 65 14.98 30.42 7.69
C LYS A 65 16.37 30.81 8.19
N ILE A 66 17.10 29.86 8.77
CA ILE A 66 18.48 30.05 9.23
C ILE A 66 19.38 30.48 8.06
N LYS A 67 19.33 29.76 6.93
CA LYS A 67 20.10 30.11 5.71
C LYS A 67 19.79 31.50 5.19
N ARG A 68 18.54 31.98 5.34
CA ARG A 68 18.10 33.31 4.90
C ARG A 68 18.33 34.41 5.94
N GLY A 69 18.99 34.12 7.06
CA GLY A 69 19.25 35.08 8.13
C GLY A 69 18.00 35.51 8.92
N ARG A 70 16.89 34.77 8.82
CA ARG A 70 15.68 35.01 9.61
C ARG A 70 15.79 34.22 10.91
N LEU A 71 16.06 34.92 12.01
CA LEU A 71 16.13 34.30 13.33
C LEU A 71 14.79 33.63 13.70
N PRO A 72 14.81 32.40 14.24
CA PRO A 72 13.62 31.81 14.84
C PRO A 72 13.20 32.67 16.03
N ARG A 73 11.92 33.06 16.08
CA ARG A 73 11.30 33.75 17.23
C ARG A 73 10.84 32.73 18.26
#